data_AF-A0A8T1J872-F1
#
_entry.id   AF-A0A8T1J872-F1
#
_cell.length_a   1.000
_cell.length_b   1.000
_cell.length_c   1.000
_cell.angle_alpha   90.00
_cell.angle_beta   90.00
_cell.angle_gamma   90.00
#
_symmetry.space_group_name_H-M   'P 1'
#
loop_
_entity.id
_entity.type
_entity.pdbx_description
1 polymer ?
#
loop_
_entity_poly.entity_id
_entity_poly.type
_entity_poly.pdbx_seq_one_letter_code
_entity_poly.pdbx_strand_id
1 'polypeptide(L)'
;MKDQTTKALAMKLQSQRFEDWKHSNTDPLKVFAFLKLDKHDILTNPGLTSWFNYLDDFNARKPSQGMTRMEALSNGLNDRGLAKVLEAGMQGRGKTKAIATKLEKQLFAEWE
;
A
#
# COMPACT_ATOMS: atom_id res chain seq x y z
N MET A 1 -27.40 5.87 -10.60
CA MET A 1 -27.03 4.44 -10.73
C MET A 1 -25.51 4.36 -10.83
N LYS A 2 -24.84 3.62 -9.94
CA LYS A 2 -23.43 3.24 -10.18
C LYS A 2 -23.47 2.12 -11.22
N ASP A 3 -23.26 2.49 -12.47
CA ASP A 3 -23.41 1.59 -13.62
C ASP A 3 -22.38 0.45 -13.51
N GLN A 4 -22.86 -0.80 -13.46
CA GLN A 4 -22.02 -1.99 -13.30
C GLN A 4 -20.95 -2.06 -14.42
N THR A 5 -21.28 -1.53 -15.59
CA THR A 5 -20.40 -1.40 -16.75
C THR A 5 -19.19 -0.49 -16.45
N THR A 6 -19.42 0.64 -15.78
CA THR A 6 -18.35 1.57 -15.39
C THR A 6 -17.43 0.94 -14.34
N LYS A 7 -17.98 0.19 -13.38
CA LYS A 7 -17.19 -0.53 -12.37
C LYS A 7 -16.32 -1.63 -13.01
N ALA A 8 -16.89 -2.41 -13.93
CA ALA A 8 -16.16 -3.46 -14.64
C ALA A 8 -14.99 -2.88 -15.47
N LEU A 9 -15.23 -1.78 -16.18
CA LEU A 9 -14.19 -1.09 -16.94
C LEU A 9 -13.08 -0.54 -16.02
N ALA A 10 -13.45 0.08 -14.91
CA ALA A 10 -12.50 0.61 -13.94
C ALA A 10 -11.61 -0.50 -13.34
N MET A 11 -12.18 -1.65 -12.98
CA MET A 11 -11.41 -2.80 -12.48
C MET A 11 -10.46 -3.34 -13.55
N LYS A 12 -10.92 -3.46 -14.81
CA LYS A 12 -10.08 -3.92 -15.93
C LYS A 12 -8.88 -2.98 -16.15
N LEU A 13 -9.13 -1.67 -16.16
CA LEU A 13 -8.08 -0.65 -16.30
C LEU A 13 -7.09 -0.69 -15.13
N GLN A 14 -7.57 -0.88 -13.91
CA GLN A 14 -6.70 -1.01 -12.74
C GLN A 14 -5.80 -2.25 -12.87
N SER A 15 -6.36 -3.42 -13.18
CA SER A 15 -5.58 -4.64 -13.37
C SER A 15 -4.53 -4.49 -14.46
N GLN A 16 -4.91 -3.93 -15.62
CA GLN A 16 -3.98 -3.68 -16.72
C GLN A 16 -2.83 -2.75 -16.28
N ARG A 17 -3.13 -1.72 -15.49
CA ARG A 17 -2.09 -0.81 -14.99
C ARG A 17 -1.06 -1.51 -14.10
N PHE A 18 -1.50 -2.37 -13.18
CA PHE A 18 -0.60 -3.15 -12.33
C PHE A 18 0.24 -4.14 -13.14
N GLU A 19 -0.35 -4.77 -14.16
CA GLU A 19 0.39 -5.64 -15.08
C GLU A 19 1.45 -4.87 -15.87
N ASP A 20 1.12 -3.69 -16.42
CA ASP A 20 2.08 -2.86 -17.15
C ASP A 20 3.28 -2.47 -16.25
N TRP A 21 3.00 -2.08 -15.01
CA TRP A 21 4.03 -1.76 -14.02
C TRP A 21 4.90 -2.97 -13.69
N LYS A 22 4.28 -4.15 -13.53
CA LYS A 22 4.97 -5.42 -13.28
C LYS A 22 5.90 -5.78 -14.44
N HIS A 23 5.42 -5.73 -15.68
CA HIS A 23 6.22 -6.00 -16.89
C HIS A 23 7.40 -5.03 -17.01
N SER A 24 7.20 -3.77 -16.62
CA SER A 24 8.24 -2.74 -16.65
C SER A 24 9.18 -2.78 -15.43
N ASN A 25 9.01 -3.74 -14.51
CA ASN A 25 9.71 -3.81 -13.22
C ASN A 25 9.68 -2.46 -12.47
N THR A 26 8.52 -1.81 -12.46
CA THR A 26 8.37 -0.49 -11.85
C THR A 26 8.63 -0.59 -10.35
N ASP A 27 9.50 0.29 -9.85
CA ASP A 27 9.84 0.36 -8.43
C ASP A 27 8.57 0.50 -7.54
N PRO A 28 8.43 -0.29 -6.46
CA PRO A 28 7.27 -0.21 -5.58
C PRO A 28 7.01 1.19 -4.99
N LEU A 29 8.03 2.00 -4.73
CA LEU A 29 7.89 3.38 -4.24
C LEU A 29 7.34 4.32 -5.32
N LYS A 30 7.67 4.07 -6.60
CA LYS A 30 7.03 4.79 -7.72
C LYS A 30 5.55 4.43 -7.82
N VAL A 31 5.22 3.14 -7.69
CA VAL A 31 3.80 2.70 -7.68
C VAL A 31 3.06 3.29 -6.48
N PHE A 32 3.69 3.37 -5.30
CA PHE A 32 3.14 4.02 -4.12
C PHE A 32 2.74 5.47 -4.41
N ALA A 33 3.64 6.25 -5.04
CA ALA A 33 3.39 7.61 -5.46
C ALA A 33 2.30 7.73 -6.54
N PHE A 34 2.26 6.82 -7.52
CA PHE A 34 1.22 6.80 -8.55
C PHE A 34 -0.18 6.56 -7.98
N LEU A 35 -0.27 5.74 -6.94
CA LEU A 35 -1.50 5.49 -6.19
C LEU A 35 -1.83 6.61 -5.19
N LYS A 36 -0.95 7.61 -5.05
CA LYS A 36 -1.09 8.76 -4.13
C LYS A 36 -1.31 8.31 -2.68
N LEU A 37 -0.55 7.29 -2.28
CA LEU A 37 -0.60 6.73 -0.92
C LEU A 37 0.18 7.57 0.10
N ASP A 38 0.84 8.64 -0.35
CA ASP A 38 1.55 9.63 0.46
C ASP A 38 0.63 10.65 1.19
N LYS A 39 -0.69 10.44 1.15
CA LYS A 39 -1.71 11.38 1.65
C LYS A 39 -2.43 10.88 2.91
N HIS A 40 -3.20 11.78 3.53
CA HIS A 40 -4.14 11.43 4.60
C HIS A 40 -5.12 10.33 4.15
N ASP A 41 -5.55 9.50 5.10
CA ASP A 41 -6.48 8.38 4.91
C ASP A 41 -5.95 7.16 4.14
N ILE A 42 -4.62 7.01 3.99
CA ILE A 42 -3.97 5.84 3.36
C ILE A 42 -4.53 4.48 3.86
N LEU A 43 -4.81 4.35 5.16
CA LEU A 43 -5.33 3.10 5.75
C LEU A 43 -6.74 2.73 5.26
N THR A 44 -7.47 3.70 4.71
CA THR A 44 -8.79 3.49 4.11
C THR A 44 -8.74 3.46 2.58
N ASN A 45 -7.58 3.77 1.98
CA ASN A 45 -7.40 3.75 0.55
C ASN A 45 -7.33 2.28 0.08
N PRO A 46 -8.28 1.80 -0.75
CA PRO A 46 -8.27 0.43 -1.25
C PRO A 46 -7.02 0.10 -2.07
N GLY A 47 -6.33 1.11 -2.61
CA GLY A 47 -5.05 0.97 -3.31
C GLY A 47 -3.91 0.46 -2.42
N LEU A 48 -3.98 0.65 -1.09
CA LEU A 48 -2.95 0.18 -0.17
C LEU A 48 -2.80 -1.35 -0.21
N THR A 49 -3.91 -2.08 -0.23
CA THR A 49 -3.90 -3.55 -0.30
C THR A 49 -3.33 -4.03 -1.64
N SER A 50 -3.73 -3.40 -2.75
CA SER A 50 -3.19 -3.73 -4.07
C SER A 50 -1.69 -3.43 -4.15
N TRP A 51 -1.24 -2.36 -3.51
CA TRP A 51 0.18 -2.00 -3.44
C TRP A 51 1.00 -3.00 -2.62
N PHE A 52 0.51 -3.48 -1.47
CA PHE A 52 1.20 -4.54 -0.72
C PHE A 52 1.38 -5.81 -1.54
N ASN A 53 0.34 -6.23 -2.28
CA ASN A 53 0.46 -7.39 -3.16
C ASN A 53 1.49 -7.16 -4.28
N TYR A 54 1.54 -5.93 -4.82
CA TYR A 54 2.54 -5.56 -5.82
C TYR A 54 3.96 -5.58 -5.26
N LEU A 55 4.17 -5.08 -4.02
CA LEU A 55 5.45 -5.13 -3.32
C LEU A 55 5.91 -6.58 -3.10
N ASP A 56 5.03 -7.46 -2.60
CA ASP A 56 5.37 -8.86 -2.39
C ASP A 56 5.75 -9.57 -3.71
N ASP A 57 5.02 -9.32 -4.80
CA ASP A 57 5.34 -9.84 -6.14
C ASP A 57 6.67 -9.27 -6.68
N PHE A 58 6.94 -7.98 -6.45
CA PHE A 58 8.21 -7.37 -6.80
C PHE A 58 9.38 -8.00 -6.04
N ASN A 59 9.25 -8.17 -4.73
CA ASN A 59 10.27 -8.80 -3.89
C ASN A 59 10.55 -10.24 -4.34
N ALA A 60 9.52 -11.01 -4.71
CA ALA A 60 9.68 -12.37 -5.22
C ALA A 60 10.44 -12.41 -6.56
N ARG A 61 10.20 -11.43 -7.45
CA ARG A 61 10.88 -11.31 -8.76
C ARG A 61 12.28 -10.70 -8.66
N LYS A 62 12.52 -9.84 -7.67
CA LYS A 62 13.77 -9.08 -7.49
C LYS A 62 14.27 -9.16 -6.05
N PRO A 63 14.67 -10.33 -5.53
CA PRO A 63 15.00 -10.50 -4.11
C PRO A 63 16.11 -9.58 -3.61
N SER A 64 17.11 -9.28 -4.46
CA SER A 64 18.22 -8.38 -4.11
C SER A 64 17.85 -6.90 -4.01
N GLN A 65 16.64 -6.53 -4.44
CA GLN A 65 16.09 -5.17 -4.38
C GLN A 65 14.83 -5.11 -3.51
N GLY A 66 14.53 -6.20 -2.80
CA GLY A 66 13.32 -6.30 -2.00
C GLY A 66 13.36 -5.39 -0.79
N MET A 67 12.17 -4.97 -0.35
CA MET A 67 11.97 -4.23 0.90
C MET A 67 10.95 -4.96 1.75
N THR A 68 11.08 -4.93 3.08
CA THR A 68 9.96 -5.29 3.94
C THR A 68 8.78 -4.34 3.69
N ARG A 69 7.58 -4.76 4.07
CA ARG A 69 6.41 -3.88 3.95
C ARG A 69 6.58 -2.62 4.80
N MET A 70 7.29 -2.70 5.93
CA MET A 70 7.53 -1.55 6.78
C MET A 70 8.60 -0.60 6.22
N GLU A 71 9.71 -1.13 5.70
CA GLU A 71 10.73 -0.34 5.00
C GLU A 71 10.10 0.44 3.84
N ALA A 72 9.26 -0.22 3.04
CA ALA A 72 8.58 0.41 1.93
C ALA A 72 7.58 1.49 2.38
N LEU A 73 6.85 1.27 3.49
CA LEU A 73 5.95 2.26 4.08
C LEU A 73 6.72 3.45 4.65
N SER A 74 7.82 3.22 5.37
CA SER A 74 8.69 4.28 5.90
C SER A 74 9.29 5.08 4.75
N ASN A 75 9.82 4.45 3.70
CA ASN A 75 10.35 5.15 2.54
C ASN A 75 9.28 5.97 1.80
N GLY A 76 8.04 5.47 1.72
CA GLY A 76 6.93 6.15 1.07
C GLY A 76 6.31 7.30 1.88
N LEU A 77 6.31 7.20 3.22
CA LEU A 77 5.65 8.15 4.11
C LEU A 77 6.60 9.02 4.93
N ASN A 78 7.89 8.67 4.99
CA ASN A 78 8.85 8.96 6.07
C ASN A 78 8.39 8.47 7.46
N ASP A 79 9.32 8.30 8.39
CA ASP A 79 9.02 7.79 9.75
C ASP A 79 7.98 8.63 10.49
N ARG A 80 8.04 9.95 10.35
CA ARG A 80 7.08 10.87 10.97
C ARG A 80 5.69 10.72 10.35
N GLY A 81 5.61 10.56 9.04
CA GLY A 81 4.34 10.35 8.34
C GLY A 81 3.73 9.00 8.69
N LEU A 82 4.54 7.95 8.74
CA LEU A 82 4.12 6.62 9.17
C LEU A 82 3.57 6.64 10.61
N ALA A 83 4.27 7.28 11.55
CA ALA A 83 3.80 7.43 12.93
C ALA A 83 2.45 8.14 13.00
N LYS A 84 2.27 9.24 12.26
CA LYS A 84 0.99 9.98 12.20
C LYS A 84 -0.15 9.14 11.61
N VAL A 85 0.15 8.36 10.57
CA VAL A 85 -0.84 7.46 9.94
C VAL A 85 -1.30 6.40 10.92
N LEU A 86 -0.37 5.78 11.65
CA LEU A 86 -0.68 4.76 12.66
C LEU A 86 -1.48 5.36 13.82
N GLU A 87 -1.04 6.50 14.37
CA GLU A 87 -1.72 7.20 15.45
C GLU A 87 -3.17 7.56 15.07
N ALA A 88 -3.36 8.22 13.93
CA ALA A 88 -4.69 8.58 13.43
C ALA A 88 -5.54 7.32 13.18
N GLY A 89 -4.94 6.25 12.65
CA GLY A 89 -5.61 4.98 12.44
C GLY A 89 -6.09 4.33 13.73
N MET A 90 -5.28 4.37 14.79
CA MET A 90 -5.60 3.82 16.11
C MET A 90 -6.71 4.61 16.83
N GLN A 91 -6.77 5.92 16.60
CA GLN A 91 -7.87 6.80 17.05
C GLN A 91 -9.15 6.61 16.21
N GLY A 92 -9.04 6.00 15.03
CA GLY A 92 -10.16 5.64 14.18
C GLY A 92 -11.09 4.57 14.78
N ARG A 93 -12.13 4.20 14.02
CA ARG A 93 -13.13 3.19 14.43
C ARG A 93 -13.17 2.02 13.47
N GLY A 94 -13.59 0.86 13.97
CA GLY A 94 -13.83 -0.34 13.17
C GLY A 94 -12.61 -0.79 12.38
N LYS A 95 -12.75 -0.88 11.05
CA LYS A 95 -11.72 -1.41 10.15
C LYS A 95 -10.41 -0.61 10.17
N THR A 96 -10.49 0.72 10.25
CA THR A 96 -9.30 1.58 10.26
C THR A 96 -8.43 1.29 11.48
N LYS A 97 -9.03 1.17 12.67
CA LYS A 97 -8.33 0.81 13.90
C LYS A 97 -7.71 -0.57 13.82
N ALA A 98 -8.43 -1.56 13.27
CA ALA A 98 -7.91 -2.91 13.10
C ALA A 98 -6.69 -2.97 12.16
N ILE A 99 -6.72 -2.22 11.06
CA ILE A 99 -5.58 -2.12 10.13
C ILE A 99 -4.39 -1.45 10.82
N ALA A 100 -4.62 -0.33 11.51
CA ALA A 100 -3.56 0.39 12.22
C ALA A 100 -2.87 -0.47 13.28
N THR A 101 -3.64 -1.15 14.13
CA THR A 101 -3.10 -2.07 15.14
C THR A 101 -2.34 -3.24 14.52
N LYS A 102 -2.78 -3.76 13.36
CA LYS A 102 -2.03 -4.82 12.66
C LYS A 102 -0.69 -4.30 12.15
N LEU A 103 -0.66 -3.11 11.53
CA LEU A 103 0.57 -2.51 11.00
C LEU A 103 1.54 -2.15 12.14
N GLU A 104 1.05 -1.61 13.25
CA GLU A 104 1.86 -1.34 14.45
C GLU A 104 2.53 -2.61 14.99
N LYS A 105 1.77 -3.71 15.11
CA LYS A 105 2.34 -5.00 15.54
C LYS A 105 3.42 -5.51 14.60
N GLN A 106 3.23 -5.32 13.29
CA GLN A 106 4.25 -5.69 12.30
C GLN A 106 5.49 -4.82 12.42
N LEU A 107 5.35 -3.52 12.69
CA LEU A 107 6.48 -2.62 12.91
C LEU A 107 7.34 -3.08 14.10
N PHE A 108 6.71 -3.38 15.24
CA PHE A 108 7.46 -3.86 16.42
C PHE A 108 8.10 -5.23 16.20
N ALA A 109 7.43 -6.12 15.47
CA ALA A 109 7.99 -7.44 15.16
C ALA A 109 9.18 -7.40 14.21
N GLU A 110 9.36 -6.34 13.40
CA GLU A 110 10.56 -6.16 12.57
C GLU A 110 11.77 -5.65 13.38
N TRP A 111 11.58 -5.22 14.63
CA TRP A 111 12.65 -4.71 15.51
C TRP A 111 13.13 -5.74 16.56
N GLU A 112 12.52 -6.93 16.62
CA GLU A 112 12.95 -8.07 17.44
C GLU A 112 13.70 -9.11 16.61
#